data_AF-A0A519M654-F1
#
_entry.id   AF-A0A519M654-F1
#
_cell.length_a   1.000
_cell.length_b   1.000
_cell.length_c   1.000
_cell.angle_alpha   90.00
_cell.angle_beta   90.00
_cell.angle_gamma   90.00
#
_symmetry.space_group_name_H-M   'P 1'
#
loop_
_entity.id
_entity.type
_entity.pdbx_description
1 polymer ?
#
loop_
_entity_poly.entity_id
_entity_poly.type
_entity_poly.pdbx_seq_one_letter_code
_entity_poly.pdbx_strand_id
1 'polypeptide(L)'
;MKITNICCIGAGYVGGPTMAVIAHKCPDIKVTIVDLNAERIAAWNDEDVNNIPIYEPGLSDIVASARGRNLFFSTDVEKAINEAQMIFISVNTPTKTYGVGKGKAADLKFIELCARQIAAVAKDDKIVVEKSTLP
;
A
#
# COMPACT_ATOMS: atom_id res chain seq x y z
N MET A 1 -12.55 -18.09 0.74
CA MET A 1 -11.09 -17.79 0.74
C MET A 1 -10.68 -17.27 2.11
N LYS A 2 -9.64 -17.84 2.74
CA LYS A 2 -9.06 -17.32 4.00
C LYS A 2 -7.95 -16.33 3.63
N ILE A 3 -7.91 -15.16 4.28
CA ILE A 3 -6.88 -14.15 4.04
C ILE A 3 -5.66 -14.45 4.91
N THR A 4 -4.52 -14.68 4.27
CA THR A 4 -3.22 -14.85 4.95
C THR A 4 -2.14 -13.94 4.38
N ASN A 5 -2.36 -13.38 3.19
CA ASN A 5 -1.47 -12.46 2.49
C ASN A 5 -2.25 -11.24 2.01
N ILE A 6 -1.79 -10.06 2.44
CA ILE A 6 -2.31 -8.76 2.03
C ILE A 6 -1.23 -8.03 1.23
N CYS A 7 -1.61 -7.50 0.08
CA CYS A 7 -0.82 -6.53 -0.67
C CYS A 7 -1.46 -5.15 -0.50
N CYS A 8 -0.67 -4.10 -0.32
CA CYS A 8 -1.14 -2.72 -0.37
C CYS A 8 -0.32 -1.93 -1.39
N ILE A 9 -0.98 -1.47 -2.46
CA ILE A 9 -0.39 -0.62 -3.48
C ILE A 9 -0.48 0.84 -3.00
N GLY A 10 0.67 1.43 -2.72
CA GLY A 10 0.83 2.79 -2.18
C GLY A 10 1.41 2.78 -0.76
N ALA A 11 2.67 3.20 -0.64
CA ALA A 11 3.39 3.27 0.64
C ALA A 11 3.32 4.68 1.29
N GLY A 12 2.23 5.41 1.03
CA GLY A 12 2.02 6.76 1.55
C GLY A 12 1.38 6.80 2.94
N TYR A 13 0.86 7.97 3.31
CA TYR A 13 0.27 8.26 4.63
C TYR A 13 -0.93 7.41 5.01
N VAL A 14 -1.66 6.86 4.03
CA VAL A 14 -2.79 5.96 4.28
C VAL A 14 -2.31 4.51 4.33
N GLY A 15 -1.70 4.03 3.25
CA GLY A 15 -1.27 2.64 3.12
C GLY A 15 -0.25 2.20 4.17
N GLY A 16 0.80 3.00 4.41
CA GLY A 16 1.86 2.67 5.35
C GLY A 16 1.36 2.42 6.78
N PRO A 17 0.80 3.44 7.46
CA PRO A 17 0.29 3.29 8.81
C PRO A 17 -0.83 2.24 8.94
N THR A 18 -1.78 2.19 7.99
CA THR A 18 -2.86 1.20 8.04
C THR A 18 -2.32 -0.24 8.02
N MET A 19 -1.40 -0.52 7.11
CA MET A 19 -0.82 -1.85 6.95
C MET A 19 0.14 -2.21 8.09
N ALA A 20 0.88 -1.24 8.63
CA ALA A 20 1.72 -1.43 9.80
C ALA A 20 0.88 -1.87 11.02
N VAL A 21 -0.27 -1.22 11.26
CA VAL A 21 -1.19 -1.60 12.33
C VAL A 21 -1.81 -2.98 12.07
N ILE A 22 -2.22 -3.29 10.84
CA ILE A 22 -2.74 -4.63 10.50
C ILE A 22 -1.68 -5.70 10.79
N ALA A 23 -0.44 -5.52 10.34
CA ALA A 23 0.63 -6.49 10.59
C ALA A 23 0.93 -6.65 12.10
N HIS A 24 0.86 -5.57 12.87
CA HIS A 24 1.04 -5.60 14.31
C HIS A 24 -0.11 -6.30 15.05
N LYS A 25 -1.37 -6.08 14.64
CA LYS A 25 -2.56 -6.66 15.30
C LYS A 25 -2.93 -8.06 14.79
N CYS A 26 -2.48 -8.43 13.59
CA CYS A 26 -2.78 -9.71 12.96
C CYS A 26 -1.47 -10.45 12.64
N PRO A 27 -0.83 -11.09 13.64
CA PRO A 27 0.49 -11.70 13.47
C PRO A 27 0.53 -12.85 12.44
N ASP A 28 -0.61 -13.50 12.20
CA ASP A 28 -0.76 -14.60 11.24
C ASP A 28 -0.96 -14.14 9.78
N ILE A 29 -1.05 -12.82 9.55
CA ILE A 29 -1.22 -12.24 8.21
C ILE A 29 0.12 -11.64 7.76
N LYS A 30 0.62 -12.09 6.60
CA LYS A 30 1.72 -11.44 5.89
C LYS A 30 1.19 -10.22 5.16
N VAL A 31 1.80 -9.06 5.40
CA VAL A 31 1.43 -7.78 4.81
C VAL A 31 2.61 -7.25 4.02
N THR A 32 2.41 -7.04 2.72
CA THR A 32 3.41 -6.46 1.82
C THR A 32 2.89 -5.13 1.29
N ILE A 33 3.57 -4.04 1.63
CA ILE A 33 3.30 -2.71 1.07
C ILE A 33 4.22 -2.52 -0.14
N VAL A 34 3.65 -2.12 -1.27
CA VAL A 34 4.40 -1.87 -2.51
C VAL A 34 4.19 -0.47 -3.03
N ASP A 35 5.24 0.10 -3.62
CA ASP A 35 5.21 1.43 -4.25
C ASP A 35 6.23 1.47 -5.39
N LEU A 36 5.93 2.22 -6.45
CA LEU A 36 6.86 2.42 -7.56
C LEU A 36 8.01 3.37 -7.18
N ASN A 37 7.82 4.18 -6.14
CA ASN A 37 8.86 5.05 -5.63
C ASN A 37 9.87 4.22 -4.80
N ALA A 38 10.98 3.85 -5.44
CA ALA A 38 12.06 3.08 -4.82
C ALA A 38 12.71 3.78 -3.62
N GLU A 39 12.85 5.12 -3.66
CA GLU A 39 13.41 5.90 -2.54
C GLU A 39 12.49 5.82 -1.31
N ARG A 40 11.18 5.91 -1.52
CA ARG A 40 10.19 5.75 -0.44
C ARG A 40 10.22 4.36 0.16
N ILE A 41 10.31 3.32 -0.67
CA ILE A 41 10.44 1.93 -0.19
C ILE A 41 11.76 1.73 0.55
N ALA A 42 12.86 2.33 0.08
CA ALA A 42 14.14 2.30 0.78
C ALA A 42 14.03 2.97 2.15
N ALA A 43 13.38 4.14 2.26
CA ALA A 43 13.15 4.83 3.53
C ALA A 43 12.30 3.99 4.50
N TRP A 44 11.27 3.29 4.02
CA TRP A 44 10.51 2.34 4.85
C TRP A 44 11.33 1.14 5.34
N ASN A 45 12.40 0.80 4.64
CA ASN A 45 13.33 -0.27 4.97
C ASN A 45 14.61 0.24 5.66
N ASP A 46 14.70 1.53 6.01
CA ASP A 46 15.88 2.11 6.66
C ASP A 46 16.19 1.37 7.97
N GLU A 47 17.47 1.07 8.23
CA GLU A 47 17.89 0.32 9.42
C GLU A 47 17.48 1.05 10.71
N ASP A 48 17.57 2.38 10.74
CA ASP A 48 17.01 3.20 11.80
C ASP A 48 15.53 3.47 11.51
N VAL A 49 14.67 2.81 12.28
CA VAL A 49 13.21 2.91 12.15
C VAL A 49 12.66 4.32 12.42
N ASN A 50 13.46 5.22 12.98
CA ASN A 50 13.08 6.62 13.15
C ASN A 50 13.17 7.41 11.83
N ASN A 51 13.84 6.87 10.80
CA ASN A 51 13.98 7.47 9.47
C ASN A 51 12.86 7.09 8.48
N ILE A 52 11.84 6.36 8.92
CA ILE A 52 10.69 6.03 8.05
C ILE A 52 10.08 7.31 7.45
N PRO A 53 9.55 7.26 6.22
CA PRO A 53 9.23 8.48 5.45
C PRO A 53 8.03 9.27 5.99
N ILE A 54 7.39 8.79 7.06
CA ILE A 54 6.18 9.36 7.66
C ILE A 54 6.37 9.41 9.17
N TYR A 55 6.24 10.61 9.71
CA TYR A 55 6.19 10.81 11.16
C TYR A 55 4.75 10.75 11.64
N GLU A 56 4.45 9.76 12.48
CA GLU A 56 3.22 9.64 13.25
C GLU A 56 3.60 9.14 14.66
N PRO A 57 3.04 9.70 15.75
CA PRO A 57 3.36 9.25 17.11
C PRO A 57 3.17 7.74 17.29
N GLY A 58 4.25 7.04 17.65
CA GLY A 58 4.26 5.58 17.88
C GLY A 58 4.34 4.70 16.64
N LEU A 59 4.37 5.28 15.43
CA LEU A 59 4.45 4.49 14.18
C LEU A 59 5.77 3.74 14.06
N SER A 60 6.90 4.38 14.38
CA SER A 60 8.22 3.74 14.33
C SER A 60 8.28 2.49 15.21
N ASP A 61 7.70 2.51 16.42
CA ASP A 61 7.65 1.34 17.30
C ASP A 61 6.81 0.19 16.71
N ILE A 62 5.66 0.53 16.12
CA ILE A 62 4.79 -0.44 15.45
C ILE A 62 5.53 -1.09 14.27
N VAL A 63 6.16 -0.27 13.42
CA VAL A 63 6.93 -0.74 12.27
C VAL A 63 8.10 -1.61 12.74
N ALA A 64 8.85 -1.20 13.75
CA ALA A 64 9.95 -1.99 14.32
C ALA A 64 9.50 -3.37 14.79
N SER A 65 8.32 -3.47 15.42
CA SER A 65 7.77 -4.73 15.93
C SER A 65 7.30 -5.72 14.86
N ALA A 66 7.02 -5.24 13.64
CA ALA A 66 6.38 -6.02 12.59
C ALA A 66 7.27 -6.21 11.34
N ARG A 67 8.11 -5.22 11.01
CA ARG A 67 8.97 -5.21 9.82
C ARG A 67 9.94 -6.39 9.86
N GLY A 68 9.97 -7.16 8.77
CA GLY A 68 10.76 -8.39 8.67
C GLY A 68 10.13 -9.62 9.35
N ARG A 69 9.16 -9.45 10.27
CA ARG A 69 8.38 -10.55 10.85
C ARG A 69 7.22 -10.93 9.95
N ASN A 70 6.30 -9.99 9.73
CA ASN A 70 5.14 -10.17 8.86
C ASN A 70 4.77 -8.89 8.08
N LEU A 71 5.51 -7.79 8.26
CA LEU A 71 5.39 -6.57 7.48
C LEU A 71 6.59 -6.44 6.54
N PHE A 72 6.34 -6.20 5.26
CA PHE A 72 7.36 -6.09 4.23
C PHE A 72 7.09 -4.89 3.33
N PHE A 73 8.16 -4.26 2.84
CA PHE A 73 8.09 -3.16 1.88
C PHE A 73 8.89 -3.54 0.63
N SER A 74 8.30 -3.38 -0.56
CA SER A 74 8.94 -3.81 -1.81
C SER A 74 8.56 -2.91 -3.00
N THR A 75 9.38 -2.92 -4.04
CA THR A 75 9.04 -2.34 -5.35
C THR A 75 8.47 -3.39 -6.31
N ASP A 76 8.45 -4.68 -5.93
CA ASP A 76 7.94 -5.77 -6.75
C ASP A 76 6.42 -5.91 -6.62
N VAL A 77 5.71 -5.02 -7.33
CA VAL A 77 4.24 -4.92 -7.30
C VAL A 77 3.58 -6.20 -7.82
N GLU A 78 4.08 -6.76 -8.92
CA GLU A 78 3.44 -7.91 -9.58
C GLU A 78 3.53 -9.17 -8.73
N LYS A 79 4.68 -9.42 -8.10
CA LYS A 79 4.83 -10.53 -7.16
C LYS A 79 3.87 -10.37 -5.97
N ALA A 80 3.78 -9.18 -5.40
CA ALA A 80 2.89 -8.93 -4.26
C ALA A 80 1.40 -9.12 -4.63
N ILE A 81 0.98 -8.68 -5.82
CA ILE A 81 -0.38 -8.92 -6.35
C ILE A 81 -0.64 -10.42 -6.51
N ASN A 82 0.31 -11.16 -7.09
CA ASN A 82 0.18 -12.60 -7.29
C ASN A 82 0.01 -13.36 -5.97
N GLU A 83 0.81 -13.06 -4.95
CA GLU A 83 0.81 -13.76 -3.66
C GLU A 83 -0.38 -13.41 -2.75
N ALA A 84 -0.98 -12.22 -2.91
CA ALA A 84 -2.01 -11.73 -2.01
C ALA A 84 -3.39 -12.33 -2.30
N GLN A 85 -4.21 -12.53 -1.26
CA GLN A 85 -5.66 -12.79 -1.41
C GLN A 85 -6.48 -11.50 -1.32
N MET A 86 -5.94 -10.47 -0.67
CA MET A 86 -6.57 -9.16 -0.51
C MET A 86 -5.58 -8.07 -0.92
N ILE A 87 -6.05 -7.16 -1.77
CA ILE A 87 -5.23 -6.10 -2.34
C ILE A 87 -5.87 -4.76 -2.01
N PHE A 88 -5.17 -3.95 -1.22
CA PHE A 88 -5.54 -2.55 -0.99
C PHE A 88 -4.96 -1.67 -2.09
N ILE A 89 -5.78 -0.74 -2.58
CA ILE A 89 -5.34 0.35 -3.44
C ILE A 89 -5.39 1.63 -2.62
N SER A 90 -4.22 2.16 -2.27
CA SER A 90 -4.04 3.36 -1.44
C SER A 90 -3.14 4.38 -2.15
N VAL A 91 -3.51 4.73 -3.38
CA VAL A 91 -2.81 5.71 -4.22
C VAL A 91 -3.49 7.08 -4.18
N ASN A 92 -2.78 8.10 -4.64
CA ASN A 92 -3.31 9.46 -4.72
C ASN A 92 -4.35 9.60 -5.84
N THR A 93 -5.33 10.46 -5.62
CA THR A 93 -6.34 10.89 -6.59
C THR A 93 -6.30 12.41 -6.73
N PRO A 94 -5.21 12.97 -7.31
CA PRO A 94 -4.98 14.41 -7.30
C PRO A 94 -6.10 15.15 -8.05
N THR A 95 -6.40 16.38 -7.66
CA THR A 95 -7.36 17.21 -8.38
C THR A 95 -6.91 17.46 -9.82
N LYS A 96 -7.81 17.28 -10.78
CA LYS A 96 -7.54 17.52 -12.20
C LYS A 96 -7.05 18.94 -12.43
N THR A 97 -5.97 19.09 -13.19
CA THR A 97 -5.39 20.40 -13.54
C THR A 97 -5.85 20.92 -14.90
N TYR A 98 -6.59 20.12 -15.67
CA TYR A 98 -7.12 20.45 -16.99
C TYR A 98 -8.43 19.71 -17.29
N GLY A 99 -9.11 20.12 -18.37
CA GLY A 99 -10.34 19.49 -18.87
C GLY A 99 -11.58 19.69 -17.97
N VAL A 100 -12.60 18.87 -18.19
CA VAL A 100 -13.85 18.91 -17.41
C VAL A 100 -13.56 18.62 -15.94
N GLY A 101 -14.03 19.51 -15.06
CA GLY A 101 -13.80 19.42 -13.61
C GLY A 101 -12.43 19.92 -13.14
N LYS A 102 -11.70 20.69 -13.96
CA LYS A 102 -10.43 21.34 -13.55
C LYS A 102 -10.58 22.06 -12.19
N GLY A 103 -9.66 21.77 -11.27
CA GLY A 103 -9.61 22.36 -9.93
C GLY A 103 -10.67 21.82 -8.97
N LYS A 104 -11.48 20.83 -9.36
CA LYS A 104 -12.58 20.29 -8.54
C LYS A 104 -12.64 18.77 -8.52
N ALA A 105 -12.64 18.14 -9.69
CA ALA A 105 -12.78 16.69 -9.82
C ALA A 105 -11.44 15.98 -9.55
N ALA A 106 -11.52 14.79 -8.94
CA ALA A 106 -10.38 13.90 -8.76
C ALA A 106 -9.94 13.28 -10.10
N ASP A 107 -8.63 13.14 -10.29
CA ASP A 107 -8.02 12.39 -11.37
C ASP A 107 -7.82 10.93 -10.91
N LEU A 108 -8.65 10.03 -11.44
CA LEU A 108 -8.66 8.60 -11.07
C LEU A 108 -7.62 7.76 -11.83
N LYS A 109 -6.72 8.38 -12.62
CA LYS A 109 -5.75 7.63 -13.44
C LYS A 109 -4.96 6.59 -12.64
N PHE A 110 -4.58 6.89 -11.40
CA PHE A 110 -3.76 5.97 -10.60
C PHE A 110 -4.58 4.80 -10.07
N ILE A 111 -5.86 5.02 -9.73
CA ILE A 111 -6.80 3.94 -9.41
C ILE A 111 -6.98 3.02 -10.62
N GLU A 112 -7.21 3.61 -11.80
CA GLU A 112 -7.37 2.86 -13.04
C GLU A 112 -6.12 2.04 -13.39
N LEU A 113 -4.92 2.62 -13.28
CA LEU A 113 -3.67 1.93 -13.52
C LEU A 113 -3.47 0.75 -12.56
N CYS A 114 -3.77 0.92 -11.27
CA CYS A 114 -3.72 -0.17 -10.30
C CYS A 114 -4.72 -1.28 -10.65
N ALA A 115 -5.96 -0.92 -10.97
CA ALA A 115 -6.99 -1.88 -11.34
C ALA A 115 -6.60 -2.69 -12.60
N ARG A 116 -6.04 -2.02 -13.61
CA ARG A 116 -5.52 -2.67 -14.83
C ARG A 116 -4.35 -3.60 -14.53
N GLN A 117 -3.41 -3.18 -13.68
CA GLN A 117 -2.27 -4.00 -13.30
C GLN A 117 -2.71 -5.24 -12.50
N ILE A 118 -3.64 -5.08 -11.55
CA ILE A 118 -4.22 -6.21 -10.81
C ILE A 118 -4.89 -7.18 -11.79
N ALA A 119 -5.71 -6.68 -12.72
CA ALA A 119 -6.39 -7.52 -13.70
C ALA A 119 -5.43 -8.25 -14.65
N ALA A 120 -4.28 -7.64 -14.99
CA ALA A 120 -3.27 -8.26 -15.85
C ALA A 120 -2.44 -9.35 -15.15
N VAL A 121 -2.24 -9.21 -13.83
CA VAL A 121 -1.31 -10.05 -13.08
C VAL A 121 -2.03 -11.13 -12.27
N ALA A 122 -3.22 -10.87 -11.74
CA ALA A 122 -3.94 -11.80 -10.87
C ALA A 122 -4.30 -13.10 -11.62
N LYS A 123 -3.98 -14.24 -10.99
CA LYS A 123 -4.22 -15.59 -11.54
C LYS A 123 -5.33 -16.36 -10.84
N ASP A 124 -5.79 -15.85 -9.71
CA ASP A 124 -6.79 -16.45 -8.83
C ASP A 124 -7.67 -15.35 -8.23
N ASP A 125 -8.74 -15.76 -7.53
CA ASP A 125 -9.71 -14.83 -6.95
C ASP A 125 -9.07 -13.90 -5.92
N LYS A 126 -9.22 -12.59 -6.13
CA LYS A 126 -8.72 -11.54 -5.23
C LYS A 126 -9.86 -10.72 -4.67
N ILE A 127 -9.75 -10.29 -3.40
CA ILE A 127 -10.56 -9.19 -2.87
C ILE A 127 -9.79 -7.89 -3.10
N VAL A 128 -10.37 -6.96 -3.84
CA VAL A 128 -9.78 -5.64 -4.06
C VAL A 128 -10.50 -4.62 -3.18
N VAL A 129 -9.74 -3.88 -2.38
CA VAL A 129 -10.24 -2.87 -1.45
C VAL A 129 -9.68 -1.51 -1.87
N GLU A 130 -10.54 -0.61 -2.33
CA GLU A 130 -10.18 0.79 -2.44
C GLU A 130 -10.06 1.37 -1.02
N LYS A 131 -8.95 2.06 -0.76
CA LYS A 131 -8.73 2.73 0.52
C LYS A 131 -8.11 4.11 0.32
N SER A 132 -8.94 5.12 0.50
CA SER A 132 -8.55 6.53 0.52
C SER A 132 -9.17 7.25 1.74
N THR A 133 -8.77 8.50 1.94
CA THR A 133 -9.49 9.47 2.79
C THR A 133 -10.61 10.16 2.02
N LEU A 134 -10.51 10.19 0.69
CA LEU A 134 -11.45 10.77 -0.26
C LEU A 134 -11.62 9.77 -1.42
N PRO A 135 -12.57 8.83 -1.32
CA PRO A 135 -12.83 7.84 -2.36
C PRO A 135 -13.50 8.45 -3.60
#